data_AF-A0A060BUQ9-F1
#
_entry.id   AF-A0A060BUQ9-F1
#
_cell.length_a   1.000
_cell.length_b   1.000
_cell.length_c   1.000
_cell.angle_alpha   90.00
_cell.angle_beta   90.00
_cell.angle_gamma   90.00
#
_symmetry.space_group_name_H-M   'P 1'
#
loop_
_entity.id
_entity.type
_entity.pdbx_description
1 polymer ?
#
loop_
_entity_poly.entity_id
_entity_poly.type
_entity_poly.pdbx_seq_one_letter_code
_entity_poly.pdbx_strand_id
1 'polypeptide(L)'
;SVWLGFFLHEVLRRFAPVAHLHGDDAFAQWCDTQAQLLRNQLEAHAWDGGWYRRAWFDDGTPLGSASSDECRIDSISQSWAVLSGAGDQTRVHQAMAALDAQLVKPQAGLIQLLDPPFDRTAH
;
A
#
# COMPACT_ATOMS: atom_id res chain seq x y z
N SER A 1 -4.93 6.63 3.80
CA SER A 1 -4.47 6.10 2.49
C SER A 1 -3.38 5.07 2.71
N VAL A 2 -3.51 3.86 2.16
CA VAL A 2 -2.57 2.74 2.37
C VAL A 2 -1.30 2.92 1.55
N TRP A 3 -1.44 3.20 0.25
CA TRP A 3 -0.32 3.54 -0.63
C TRP A 3 0.59 4.62 -0.03
N LEU A 4 0.00 5.69 0.50
CA LEU A 4 0.76 6.80 1.08
C LEU A 4 1.54 6.36 2.32
N GLY A 5 1.01 5.42 3.11
CA GLY A 5 1.72 4.83 4.23
C GLY A 5 2.95 4.04 3.77
N PHE A 6 2.82 3.22 2.73
CA PHE A 6 3.98 2.52 2.14
C PHE A 6 5.01 3.50 1.58
N PHE A 7 4.57 4.54 0.89
CA PHE A 7 5.46 5.58 0.39
C PHE A 7 6.20 6.30 1.53
N LEU A 8 5.49 6.68 2.60
CA LEU A 8 6.09 7.34 3.76
C LEU A 8 7.11 6.43 4.48
N HIS A 9 6.85 5.13 4.58
CA HIS A 9 7.83 4.17 5.10
C HIS A 9 9.14 4.23 4.30
N GLU A 10 9.05 4.21 2.96
CA GLU A 10 10.22 4.31 2.09
C GLU A 10 10.96 5.64 2.27
N VAL A 11 10.23 6.75 2.37
CA VAL A 11 10.80 8.08 2.61
C VAL A 11 11.56 8.10 3.94
N LEU A 12 10.96 7.62 5.02
CA LEU A 12 11.60 7.57 6.34
C LEU A 12 12.88 6.73 6.32
N ARG A 13 12.83 5.54 5.71
CA ARG A 13 14.02 4.68 5.55
C ARG A 13 15.13 5.32 4.75
N ARG A 14 14.81 6.07 3.70
CA ARG A 14 15.81 6.77 2.88
C ARG A 14 16.35 8.03 3.54
N PHE A 15 15.56 8.67 4.40
CA PHE A 15 15.96 9.91 5.04
C PHE A 15 16.82 9.69 6.29
N ALA A 16 16.66 8.57 7.01
CA ALA A 16 17.54 8.23 8.13
C ALA A 16 19.04 8.29 7.77
N PRO A 17 19.51 7.66 6.68
CA PRO A 17 20.90 7.80 6.22
C PRO A 17 21.29 9.25 5.87
N VAL A 18 20.38 10.03 5.28
CA VAL A 18 20.64 11.45 4.98
C VAL A 18 20.81 12.25 6.26
N ALA A 19 19.97 12.02 7.27
CA ALA A 19 20.07 12.67 8.57
C ALA A 19 21.39 12.33 9.28
N HIS A 20 21.81 11.07 9.25
CA HIS A 20 23.14 10.66 9.74
C HIS A 20 24.28 11.39 9.03
N LEU A 21 24.22 11.54 7.70
CA LEU A 21 25.25 12.26 6.93
C LEU A 21 25.36 13.73 7.34
N HIS A 22 24.29 14.31 7.89
CA HIS A 22 24.26 15.68 8.39
C HIS A 22 24.49 15.79 9.92
N GLY A 23 24.79 14.67 10.60
CA GLY A 23 25.02 14.64 12.04
C GLY A 23 23.75 14.77 12.89
N ASP A 24 22.57 14.53 12.31
CA ASP A 24 21.29 14.55 13.02
C ASP A 24 20.85 13.11 13.37
N ASP A 25 21.58 12.50 14.30
CA ASP A 25 21.32 11.12 14.74
C ASP A 25 19.96 10.98 15.45
N ALA A 26 19.49 12.04 16.10
CA ALA A 26 18.19 12.06 16.76
C ALA A 26 17.04 11.92 15.74
N PHE A 27 17.11 12.69 14.64
CA PHE A 27 16.14 12.59 13.57
C PHE A 27 16.25 11.26 12.82
N ALA A 28 17.47 10.75 12.58
CA ALA A 28 17.65 9.44 11.96
C ALA A 28 16.99 8.31 12.78
N GLN A 29 17.22 8.28 14.10
CA GLN A 29 16.59 7.31 14.99
C GLN A 29 15.06 7.47 15.03
N TRP A 30 14.57 8.71 14.98
CA TRP A 30 13.13 8.98 14.89
C TRP A 30 12.56 8.40 13.58
N CYS A 31 13.23 8.61 12.44
CA CYS A 31 12.82 8.07 11.15
C CYS A 31 12.72 6.54 11.18
N ASP A 32 13.73 5.84 11.70
CA ASP A 32 13.71 4.38 11.82
C ASP A 32 12.57 3.89 12.72
N THR A 33 12.37 4.56 13.85
CA THR A 33 11.30 4.21 14.80
C THR A 33 9.92 4.39 14.16
N GLN A 34 9.69 5.51 13.47
CA GLN A 34 8.43 5.78 12.78
C GLN A 34 8.22 4.84 11.59
N ALA A 35 9.27 4.49 10.85
CA ALA A 35 9.18 3.51 9.76
C ALA A 35 8.70 2.15 10.29
N GLN A 36 9.29 1.64 11.39
CA GLN A 36 8.86 0.37 11.97
C GLN A 36 7.43 0.43 12.51
N LEU A 37 7.05 1.51 13.21
CA LEU A 37 5.68 1.70 13.67
C LEU A 37 4.69 1.68 12.51
N LEU A 38 4.98 2.45 11.46
CA LEU A 38 4.12 2.56 10.28
C LEU A 38 3.98 1.22 9.54
N ARG A 39 5.08 0.47 9.39
CA ARG A 39 5.06 -0.89 8.83
C ARG A 39 4.11 -1.79 9.62
N ASN A 40 4.24 -1.81 10.95
CA ASN A 40 3.39 -2.64 11.80
C ASN A 40 1.91 -2.27 11.68
N GLN A 41 1.60 -0.97 11.61
CA GLN A 41 0.22 -0.49 11.44
C GLN A 41 -0.35 -0.84 10.08
N LEU A 42 0.44 -0.72 9.00
CA LEU A 42 0.03 -1.13 7.66
C LEU A 42 -0.26 -2.64 7.62
N GLU A 43 0.61 -3.47 8.18
CA GLU A 43 0.39 -4.92 8.21
C GLU A 43 -0.79 -5.34 9.10
N ALA A 44 -1.04 -4.63 10.20
CA ALA A 44 -2.17 -4.91 11.08
C ALA A 44 -3.52 -4.51 10.47
N HIS A 45 -3.57 -3.41 9.72
CA HIS A 45 -4.84 -2.78 9.34
C HIS A 45 -5.11 -2.75 7.84
N ALA A 46 -4.10 -2.71 6.98
CA ALA A 46 -4.30 -2.59 5.53
C ALA A 46 -4.54 -3.94 4.83
N TRP A 47 -4.18 -5.07 5.45
CA TRP A 47 -4.39 -6.39 4.85
C TRP A 47 -5.87 -6.79 4.87
N ASP A 48 -6.39 -7.24 3.74
CA ASP A 48 -7.80 -7.62 3.55
C ASP A 48 -7.99 -9.12 3.22
N GLY A 49 -7.00 -9.96 3.54
CA GLY A 49 -7.07 -11.41 3.34
C GLY A 49 -6.58 -11.90 1.97
N GLY A 50 -6.65 -11.06 0.93
CA GLY A 50 -6.15 -11.37 -0.42
C GLY A 50 -5.17 -10.35 -0.99
N TRP A 51 -5.37 -9.08 -0.67
CA TRP A 51 -4.55 -7.95 -1.10
C TRP A 51 -4.62 -6.84 -0.03
N TYR A 52 -3.83 -5.78 -0.21
CA TYR A 52 -3.89 -4.59 0.63
C TYR A 52 -5.00 -3.66 0.18
N ARG A 53 -5.76 -3.10 1.13
CA ARG A 53 -6.75 -2.06 0.88
C ARG A 53 -6.11 -0.84 0.20
N ARG A 54 -6.93 -0.05 -0.48
CA ARG A 54 -6.51 1.24 -1.05
C ARG A 54 -6.45 2.32 0.02
N ALA A 55 -7.54 2.44 0.78
CA ALA A 55 -7.73 3.46 1.81
C ALA A 55 -8.98 3.15 2.65
N TRP A 56 -9.39 4.15 3.42
CA TRP A 56 -10.70 4.25 4.06
C TRP A 56 -11.29 5.62 3.69
N PHE A 57 -12.61 5.69 3.60
CA PHE A 57 -13.34 6.96 3.61
C PHE A 57 -13.34 7.57 5.02
N ASP A 58 -13.77 8.82 5.14
CA ASP A 58 -13.78 9.55 6.42
C ASP A 58 -14.72 8.91 7.45
N ASP A 59 -15.75 8.19 7.00
CA ASP A 59 -16.67 7.41 7.85
C ASP A 59 -16.09 6.07 8.31
N GLY A 60 -14.88 5.73 7.88
CA GLY A 60 -14.21 4.46 8.17
C GLY A 60 -14.56 3.32 7.22
N THR A 61 -15.38 3.53 6.20
CA THR A 61 -15.69 2.52 5.18
C THR A 61 -14.43 2.17 4.38
N PRO A 62 -14.07 0.88 4.22
CA PRO A 62 -12.87 0.49 3.49
C PRO A 62 -13.04 0.67 1.97
N LEU A 63 -11.96 1.11 1.32
CA LEU A 63 -11.83 1.23 -0.14
C LEU A 63 -10.73 0.30 -0.65
N GLY A 64 -10.91 -0.34 -1.81
CA GLY A 64 -9.94 -1.35 -2.27
C GLY A 64 -10.07 -2.67 -1.52
N SER A 65 -11.26 -3.00 -1.03
CA SER A 65 -11.51 -4.19 -0.23
C SER A 65 -12.28 -5.23 -1.02
N ALA A 66 -12.12 -6.51 -0.68
CA ALA A 66 -12.94 -7.62 -1.16
C ALA A 66 -14.44 -7.41 -0.94
N SER A 67 -14.84 -6.58 0.03
CA SER A 67 -16.23 -6.19 0.25
C SER A 67 -16.68 -4.96 -0.53
N SER A 68 -15.80 -4.29 -1.30
CA SER A 68 -16.16 -3.13 -2.10
C SER A 68 -16.81 -3.55 -3.43
N ASP A 69 -17.94 -2.92 -3.77
CA ASP A 69 -18.66 -3.16 -5.03
C ASP A 69 -17.89 -2.60 -6.25
N GLU A 70 -17.22 -1.46 -6.05
CA GLU A 70 -16.37 -0.77 -7.03
C GLU A 70 -14.97 -0.57 -6.45
N CYS A 71 -13.96 -0.50 -7.32
CA CYS A 71 -12.55 -0.45 -6.93
C CYS A 71 -12.23 -1.52 -5.88
N ARG A 72 -12.61 -2.77 -6.15
CA ARG A 72 -12.40 -3.90 -5.23
C ARG A 72 -10.92 -4.19 -5.00
N ILE A 73 -10.12 -4.06 -6.04
CA ILE A 73 -8.65 -4.14 -5.99
C ILE A 73 -8.05 -2.99 -6.78
N ASP A 74 -6.95 -2.42 -6.28
CA ASP A 74 -6.16 -1.40 -6.96
C ASP A 74 -4.70 -1.81 -7.08
N SER A 75 -4.04 -1.39 -8.15
CA SER A 75 -2.65 -1.73 -8.45
C SER A 75 -1.63 -0.93 -7.63
N ILE A 76 -1.99 0.25 -7.12
CA ILE A 76 -1.05 1.17 -6.47
C ILE A 76 -0.64 0.62 -5.10
N SER A 77 -1.61 0.29 -4.24
CA SER A 77 -1.30 -0.25 -2.91
C SER A 77 -0.45 -1.51 -2.98
N GLN A 78 -0.74 -2.41 -3.93
CA GLN A 78 0.01 -3.68 -4.04
C GLN A 78 1.44 -3.42 -4.53
N SER A 79 1.59 -2.56 -5.54
CA SER A 79 2.91 -2.19 -6.06
C SER A 79 3.77 -1.54 -4.98
N TRP A 80 3.20 -0.65 -4.17
CA TRP A 80 3.95 0.03 -3.11
C TRP A 80 4.23 -0.83 -1.89
N ALA A 81 3.43 -1.86 -1.62
CA ALA A 81 3.78 -2.89 -0.65
C ALA A 81 5.10 -3.59 -1.01
N VAL A 82 5.33 -3.83 -2.32
CA VAL A 82 6.62 -4.34 -2.86
C VAL A 82 7.70 -3.27 -2.79
N LEU A 83 7.47 -2.11 -3.41
CA LEU A 83 8.50 -1.09 -3.64
C LEU A 83 9.06 -0.50 -2.34
N SER A 84 8.24 -0.38 -1.30
CA SER A 84 8.65 0.15 0.00
C SER A 84 9.39 -0.86 0.88
N GLY A 85 9.35 -2.15 0.52
CA GLY A 85 9.83 -3.25 1.35
C GLY A 85 9.13 -3.39 2.72
N ALA A 86 8.04 -2.67 2.96
CA ALA A 86 7.32 -2.72 4.23
C ALA A 86 6.33 -3.90 4.29
N GLY A 87 5.81 -4.32 3.14
CA GLY A 87 4.85 -5.42 3.06
C GLY A 87 5.43 -6.75 3.53
N ASP A 88 4.64 -7.54 4.23
CA ASP A 88 5.01 -8.94 4.53
C ASP A 88 5.24 -9.71 3.22
N GLN A 89 6.32 -10.50 3.16
CA GLN A 89 6.74 -11.16 1.93
C GLN A 89 5.66 -12.10 1.38
N THR A 90 5.00 -12.88 2.25
CA THR A 90 3.96 -13.83 1.83
C THR A 90 2.74 -13.09 1.29
N ARG A 91 2.31 -12.04 2.00
CA ARG A 91 1.18 -11.21 1.61
C ARG A 91 1.43 -10.42 0.33
N VAL A 92 2.64 -9.91 0.14
CA VAL A 92 3.06 -9.23 -1.09
C VAL A 92 2.97 -10.18 -2.29
N HIS A 93 3.46 -11.41 -2.18
CA HIS A 93 3.32 -12.39 -3.25
C HIS A 93 1.85 -12.68 -3.57
N GLN A 94 1.01 -12.85 -2.54
CA GLN A 94 -0.42 -13.08 -2.71
C GLN A 94 -1.12 -11.87 -3.36
N ALA A 95 -0.83 -10.65 -2.91
CA ALA A 95 -1.39 -9.42 -3.44
C ALA A 95 -1.01 -9.22 -4.92
N MET A 96 0.24 -9.49 -5.29
CA MET A 96 0.69 -9.38 -6.67
C MET A 96 0.08 -10.46 -7.57
N ALA A 97 -0.16 -11.67 -7.07
CA ALA A 97 -0.91 -12.69 -7.80
C ALA A 97 -2.38 -12.29 -8.01
N ALA A 98 -3.01 -11.67 -7.01
CA ALA A 98 -4.38 -11.14 -7.15
C ALA A 98 -4.46 -9.97 -8.13
N LEU A 99 -3.47 -9.07 -8.11
CA LEU A 99 -3.31 -7.98 -9.07
C LEU A 99 -3.16 -8.54 -10.49
N ASP A 100 -2.28 -9.50 -10.69
CA ASP A 100 -2.06 -10.13 -12.01
C ASP A 100 -3.37 -10.73 -12.54
N ALA A 101 -4.03 -11.56 -11.72
CA ALA A 101 -5.27 -12.22 -12.11
C ALA A 101 -6.42 -11.23 -12.42
N GLN A 102 -6.53 -10.12 -11.70
CA GLN A 102 -7.68 -9.22 -11.81
C GLN A 102 -7.43 -8.02 -12.73
N LEU A 103 -6.21 -7.46 -12.73
CA LEU A 103 -5.91 -6.17 -13.36
C LEU A 103 -5.06 -6.29 -14.63
N VAL A 104 -4.34 -7.40 -14.86
CA VAL A 104 -3.57 -7.58 -16.09
C VAL A 104 -4.48 -8.14 -17.18
N LYS A 105 -4.54 -7.44 -18.33
CA LYS A 105 -5.33 -7.81 -19.51
C LYS A 105 -4.40 -7.99 -20.70
N PRO A 106 -3.77 -9.18 -20.86
CA PRO A 106 -2.75 -9.40 -21.89
C PRO A 106 -3.27 -9.16 -23.31
N GLN A 107 -4.53 -9.57 -23.58
CA GLN A 107 -5.16 -9.41 -24.90
C GLN A 107 -5.36 -7.93 -25.27
N ALA A 108 -5.51 -7.06 -24.27
CA ALA A 108 -5.66 -5.62 -24.45
C ALA A 108 -4.32 -4.87 -24.28
N GLY A 109 -3.23 -5.55 -23.91
CA GLY A 109 -1.94 -4.92 -23.60
C GLY A 109 -2.01 -3.94 -22.43
N LEU A 110 -2.91 -4.15 -21.47
CA LEU A 110 -3.22 -3.20 -20.40
C LEU A 110 -2.98 -3.81 -19.02
N ILE A 111 -2.52 -2.99 -18.09
CA ILE A 111 -2.65 -3.23 -16.65
C ILE A 111 -3.58 -2.16 -16.10
N GLN A 112 -4.73 -2.57 -15.59
CA GLN A 112 -5.72 -1.66 -15.04
C GLN A 112 -5.23 -1.05 -13.72
N LEU A 113 -5.58 0.22 -13.50
CA LEU A 113 -5.28 0.89 -12.25
C LEU A 113 -6.05 0.27 -11.07
N LEU A 114 -7.31 -0.09 -11.31
CA LEU A 114 -8.26 -0.64 -10.35
C LEU A 114 -9.40 -1.35 -11.10
N ASP A 115 -10.11 -2.25 -10.42
CA ASP A 115 -11.27 -2.95 -10.95
C ASP A 115 -12.24 -3.41 -9.83
N PRO A 116 -13.57 -3.35 -10.02
CA PRO A 116 -14.28 -2.65 -11.11
C PRO A 116 -14.03 -1.13 -11.09
N PRO A 117 -14.28 -0.40 -12.19
CA PRO A 117 -14.19 1.06 -12.19
C PRO A 117 -15.26 1.68 -11.28
N PHE A 118 -15.02 2.90 -10.83
CA PHE A 118 -16.05 3.69 -10.16
C PHE A 118 -17.13 4.13 -11.16
N ASP A 119 -18.40 4.04 -10.76
CA ASP A 119 -19.58 4.49 -11.51
C ASP A 119 -20.64 5.09 -10.56
N ARG A 120 -21.01 4.35 -9.51
CA ARG A 120 -22.22 4.63 -8.70
C ARG A 120 -21.96 4.87 -7.23
N THR A 121 -20.78 4.54 -6.74
CA THR A 121 -20.50 4.63 -5.31
C THR A 121 -20.51 6.09 -4.83
N ALA A 122 -21.49 6.43 -4.00
CA ALA A 122 -21.65 7.73 -3.35
C ALA A 122 -21.12 7.62 -1.91
N HIS A 123 -19.80 7.71 -1.74
CA HIS A 123 -19.18 7.88 -0.43
C HIS A 123 -18.79 9.34 -0.22
#